data_AF-A0A101I0R5-F1
#
_entry.id   AF-A0A101I0R5-F1
#
_cell.length_a   1.000
_cell.length_b   1.000
_cell.length_c   1.000
_cell.angle_alpha   90.00
_cell.angle_beta   90.00
_cell.angle_gamma   90.00
#
_symmetry.space_group_name_H-M   'P 1'
#
loop_
_entity.id
_entity.type
_entity.pdbx_description
1 polymer ?
#
loop_
_entity_poly.entity_id
_entity_poly.type
_entity_poly.pdbx_seq_one_letter_code
_entity_poly.pdbx_strand_id
1 'polypeptide(L)'
;MVKCLDTDKVLEYLMILDNATTAAKVGFFLQSNIGIINIHSGFLDELKKMIPASPHYMARRSDEESKFAGEWNLVVPKYLWDEDWEER
;
A
#
# COMPACT_ATOMS: atom_id res chain seq x y z
N MET A 1 -0.90 -16.47 13.16
CA MET A 1 -1.22 -17.26 11.95
C MET A 1 -0.85 -16.39 10.76
N VAL A 2 0.10 -16.81 9.93
CA VAL A 2 0.50 -16.05 8.73
C VAL A 2 -0.53 -16.31 7.63
N LYS A 3 -1.05 -15.26 7.00
CA LYS A 3 -1.95 -15.38 5.86
C LYS A 3 -1.12 -15.33 4.57
N CYS A 4 -1.32 -16.28 3.67
CA CYS A 4 -0.74 -16.20 2.33
C CYS A 4 -1.70 -15.44 1.41
N LEU A 5 -1.17 -14.44 0.72
CA LEU A 5 -1.90 -13.70 -0.31
C LEU A 5 -1.51 -14.24 -1.69
N ASP A 6 -2.51 -14.48 -2.53
CA ASP A 6 -2.28 -14.81 -3.94
C ASP A 6 -1.89 -13.52 -4.69
N THR A 7 -0.59 -13.25 -4.75
CA THR A 7 -0.03 -12.01 -5.32
C THR A 7 -0.30 -11.88 -6.82
N ASP A 8 -0.41 -13.00 -7.53
CA ASP A 8 -0.63 -12.99 -8.99
C ASP A 8 -2.05 -12.48 -9.30
N LYS A 9 -3.06 -12.94 -8.56
CA LYS A 9 -4.44 -12.42 -8.70
C LYS A 9 -4.56 -10.96 -8.30
N VAL A 10 -3.83 -10.54 -7.28
CA VAL A 10 -3.81 -9.13 -6.88
C VAL A 10 -3.18 -8.27 -7.97
N LEU A 11 -2.07 -8.73 -8.58
CA LEU A 11 -1.44 -8.04 -9.70
C LEU A 11 -2.39 -7.91 -10.88
N GLU A 12 -3.01 -9.03 -11.29
CA GLU A 12 -3.99 -9.06 -12.37
C GLU A 12 -5.14 -8.08 -12.11
N TYR A 13 -5.70 -8.09 -10.90
CA TYR A 13 -6.77 -7.18 -10.53
C TYR A 13 -6.34 -5.71 -10.58
N LEU A 14 -5.15 -5.38 -10.07
CA LEU A 14 -4.62 -4.02 -10.10
C LEU A 14 -4.35 -3.55 -11.52
N MET A 15 -3.90 -4.43 -12.42
CA MET A 15 -3.74 -4.12 -13.84
C MET A 15 -5.08 -3.84 -14.52
N ILE A 16 -6.13 -4.62 -14.22
CA ILE A 16 -7.48 -4.38 -14.75
C ILE A 16 -8.05 -3.06 -14.22
N LEU A 17 -7.81 -2.75 -12.95
CA LEU A 17 -8.31 -1.55 -12.31
C LEU A 17 -7.66 -0.27 -12.87
N ASP A 18 -6.44 -0.37 -13.40
CA ASP A 18 -5.63 0.71 -13.96
C ASP A 18 -5.63 1.98 -13.08
N ASN A 19 -5.48 1.77 -11.77
CA ASN A 19 -5.52 2.84 -10.78
C ASN A 19 -4.22 2.88 -9.99
N ALA A 20 -3.34 3.78 -10.41
CA ALA A 20 -2.03 3.95 -9.82
C ALA A 20 -2.07 4.23 -8.31
N THR A 21 -3.06 5.00 -7.85
CA THR A 21 -3.24 5.27 -6.42
C THR A 21 -3.56 3.98 -5.66
N THR A 22 -4.38 3.11 -6.24
CA THR A 22 -4.76 1.85 -5.60
C THR A 22 -3.57 0.90 -5.51
N ALA A 23 -2.76 0.80 -6.57
CA ALA A 23 -1.52 0.03 -6.55
C ALA A 23 -0.56 0.52 -5.44
N ALA A 24 -0.38 1.84 -5.33
CA ALA A 24 0.45 2.43 -4.28
C ALA A 24 -0.09 2.14 -2.87
N LYS A 25 -1.41 2.21 -2.68
CA LYS A 25 -2.05 1.92 -1.38
C LYS A 25 -1.86 0.46 -0.96
N VAL A 26 -2.04 -0.47 -1.90
CA VAL A 26 -1.80 -1.91 -1.67
C VAL A 26 -0.33 -2.15 -1.33
N GLY A 27 0.58 -1.54 -2.08
CA GLY A 27 2.02 -1.64 -1.82
C GLY A 27 2.41 -1.15 -0.43
N PHE A 28 1.94 0.05 -0.05
CA PHE A 28 2.17 0.59 1.30
C PHE A 28 1.65 -0.36 2.39
N PHE A 29 0.41 -0.83 2.26
CA PHE A 29 -0.18 -1.75 3.23
C PHE A 29 0.63 -3.05 3.36
N LEU A 30 1.00 -3.69 2.24
CA LEU A 30 1.73 -4.96 2.27
C LEU A 30 3.15 -4.80 2.78
N GLN A 31 3.85 -3.70 2.45
CA GLN A 31 5.18 -3.41 2.98
C GLN A 31 5.17 -3.26 4.50
N SER A 32 4.15 -2.60 5.06
CA SER A 32 3.99 -2.48 6.51
C SER A 32 3.63 -3.81 7.19
N ASN A 33 3.20 -4.84 6.44
CA ASN A 33 2.64 -6.08 6.99
C ASN A 33 3.42 -7.35 6.59
N ILE A 34 4.69 -7.25 6.17
CA ILE A 34 5.51 -8.40 5.71
C ILE A 34 5.65 -9.52 6.77
N GLY A 35 5.44 -9.23 8.05
CA GLY A 35 5.44 -10.23 9.14
C GLY A 35 4.11 -11.00 9.32
N ILE A 36 3.02 -10.51 8.75
CA ILE A 36 1.66 -11.05 8.94
C ILE A 36 1.11 -11.65 7.64
N ILE A 37 1.50 -11.06 6.50
CA ILE A 37 1.09 -11.45 5.16
C ILE A 37 2.33 -11.90 4.38
N ASN A 38 2.33 -13.17 3.97
CA ASN A 38 3.37 -13.68 3.10
C ASN A 38 3.08 -13.28 1.65
N ILE A 39 4.07 -12.68 0.97
CA ILE A 39 4.00 -12.22 -0.41
C ILE A 39 5.15 -12.82 -1.23
N HIS A 40 4.94 -13.04 -2.53
CA HIS A 40 6.01 -13.53 -3.41
C HIS A 40 7.16 -12.51 -3.51
N SER A 41 8.39 -13.01 -3.65
CA SER A 41 9.57 -12.16 -3.81
C SER A 41 9.46 -11.29 -5.08
N GLY A 42 9.74 -9.99 -4.95
CA GLY A 42 9.65 -9.03 -6.06
C GLY A 42 8.24 -8.49 -6.34
N PHE A 43 7.21 -8.95 -5.63
CA PHE A 43 5.85 -8.43 -5.84
C PHE A 43 5.74 -6.92 -5.56
N LEU A 44 6.39 -6.42 -4.51
CA LEU A 44 6.43 -4.98 -4.23
C LEU A 44 7.12 -4.18 -5.35
N ASP A 45 8.12 -4.76 -6.03
CA ASP A 45 8.79 -4.11 -7.14
C ASP A 45 7.89 -4.01 -8.37
N GLU A 46 7.02 -4.99 -8.62
CA GLU A 46 5.98 -4.89 -9.64
C GLU A 46 4.98 -3.77 -9.31
N LEU A 47 4.53 -3.67 -8.06
CA LEU A 47 3.64 -2.58 -7.65
C LEU A 47 4.30 -1.20 -7.77
N LYS A 48 5.61 -1.09 -7.50
CA LYS A 48 6.39 0.15 -7.66
C LYS A 48 6.39 0.68 -9.09
N LYS A 49 6.18 -0.18 -10.11
CA LYS A 49 6.05 0.25 -11.52
C LYS A 49 4.70 0.90 -11.84
N MET A 50 3.72 0.74 -10.95
CA MET A 50 2.33 1.18 -11.16
C MET A 50 1.96 2.40 -10.30
N ILE A 51 2.88 2.95 -9.50
CA ILE A 51 2.60 4.04 -8.56
C ILE A 51 2.24 5.35 -9.28
N PRO A 52 1.52 6.29 -8.62
CA PRO A 52 1.18 7.55 -9.26
C PRO A 52 2.44 8.37 -9.57
N ALA A 53 2.40 9.13 -10.67
CA ALA A 53 3.52 9.96 -11.11
C ALA A 53 3.78 11.18 -10.19
N SER A 54 2.84 11.52 -9.32
CA SER A 54 2.95 12.60 -8.35
C SER A 54 2.39 12.17 -6.98
N PRO A 55 2.74 12.88 -5.89
CA PRO A 55 2.23 12.57 -4.55
C PRO A 55 0.69 12.58 -4.46
N HIS A 56 0.11 11.49 -4.00
CA HIS A 56 -1.33 11.32 -3.79
C HIS A 56 -1.66 11.11 -2.31
N TYR A 57 -2.81 11.59 -1.85
CA TYR A 57 -3.24 11.38 -0.46
C TYR A 57 -3.82 9.97 -0.26
N MET A 58 -3.37 9.30 0.80
CA MET A 58 -3.87 7.97 1.22
C MET A 58 -5.35 8.03 1.60
N ALA A 59 -5.73 9.03 2.38
CA ALA A 59 -7.09 9.28 2.84
C ALA A 59 -7.57 10.66 2.38
N ARG A 60 -8.89 10.82 2.23
CA ARG A 60 -9.48 12.10 1.81
C ARG A 60 -9.46 13.17 2.90
N ARG A 61 -9.38 12.78 4.18
CA ARG A 61 -9.29 13.72 5.30
C ARG A 61 -7.88 14.30 5.34
N SER A 62 -7.80 15.62 5.23
CA SER A 62 -6.56 16.38 5.06
C SER A 62 -6.14 17.15 6.32
N ASP A 63 -6.95 17.10 7.37
CA ASP A 63 -6.73 17.78 8.65
C ASP A 63 -5.89 16.95 9.63
N GLU A 64 -5.67 15.68 9.34
CA GLU A 64 -4.86 14.78 10.15
C GLU A 64 -3.37 14.92 9.82
N GLU A 65 -2.53 14.88 10.87
CA GLU A 65 -1.08 14.94 10.70
C GLU A 65 -0.60 13.77 9.84
N SER A 66 0.18 14.06 8.80
CA SER A 66 0.55 13.10 7.77
C SER A 66 2.05 13.11 7.49
N LYS A 67 2.57 11.98 6.98
CA LYS A 67 3.96 11.80 6.54
C LYS A 67 3.98 11.38 5.07
N PHE A 68 5.02 11.76 4.35
CA PHE A 68 5.19 11.36 2.95
C PHE A 68 5.95 10.02 2.85
N ALA A 69 5.28 9.00 2.32
CA ALA A 69 5.86 7.71 1.93
C ALA A 69 6.37 7.81 0.48
N GLY A 70 7.62 8.28 0.33
CA GLY A 70 8.22 8.57 -0.97
C GLY A 70 8.30 7.36 -1.91
N GLU A 71 8.52 6.14 -1.38
CA GLU A 71 8.57 4.91 -2.19
C GLU A 71 7.26 4.60 -2.92
N TRP A 72 6.14 5.13 -2.43
CA TRP A 72 4.80 4.89 -2.97
C TRP A 72 4.16 6.15 -3.55
N ASN A 73 4.84 7.31 -3.50
CA ASN A 73 4.25 8.62 -3.79
C ASN A 73 2.94 8.87 -3.01
N LEU A 74 2.91 8.50 -1.73
CA LEU A 74 1.72 8.66 -0.89
C LEU A 74 1.95 9.64 0.27
N VAL A 75 0.99 10.53 0.50
CA VAL A 75 0.85 11.29 1.75
C VAL A 75 -0.06 10.48 2.68
N VAL A 76 0.51 9.93 3.74
CA VAL A 76 -0.11 8.94 4.61
C VAL A 76 -0.34 9.52 6.01
N PRO A 77 -1.58 9.53 6.53
CA PRO A 77 -1.87 9.91 7.91
C PRO A 77 -1.03 9.14 8.93
N LYS A 78 -0.56 9.82 9.98
CA LYS A 78 0.34 9.25 10.99
C LYS A 78 -0.20 7.97 11.66
N TYR A 79 -1.49 7.92 11.96
CA TYR A 79 -2.10 6.75 12.62
C TYR A 79 -2.00 5.44 11.82
N LEU A 80 -1.78 5.51 10.50
CA LEU A 80 -1.56 4.32 9.66
C LEU A 80 -0.11 3.80 9.71
N TRP A 81 0.81 4.56 10.28
CA TRP A 81 2.20 4.14 10.48
C TRP A 81 2.39 3.35 11.76
N ASP A 82 1.63 3.69 12.80
CA ASP A 82 1.86 3.24 14.16
C ASP A 82 1.03 1.99 14.54
N GLU A 83 0.40 1.33 13.54
CA GLU A 83 -0.51 0.18 13.73
C GLU A 83 -1.70 0.45 14.69
N ASP A 84 -1.93 1.71 15.05
CA ASP A 84 -3.02 2.17 15.94
C ASP A 84 -4.43 1.87 15.42
N TRP A 85 -4.54 1.33 14.21
CA TRP A 85 -5.79 0.95 13.54
C TRP A 85 -6.19 -0.51 13.77
N GLU A 86 -5.34 -1.37 14.33
CA GLU A 86 -5.76 -2.72 14.70
C GLU A 86 -6.83 -2.66 15.81
N GLU A 87 -8.06 -3.05 15.49
CA GLU A 87 -9.08 -3.33 16.51
C GLU A 87 -8.56 -4.45 17.42
N ARG A 88 -8.27 -4.09 18.68
CA ARG A 88 -7.88 -5.02 19.75
C ARG A 88 -9.01 -5.95 20.16
#